data_AF-A0A7I8E0X5-F1
#
_entry.id   AF-A0A7I8E0X5-F1
#
_cell.length_a   1.000
_cell.length_b   1.000
_cell.length_c   1.000
_cell.angle_alpha   90.00
_cell.angle_beta   90.00
_cell.angle_gamma   90.00
#
_symmetry.space_group_name_H-M   'P 1'
#
loop_
_entity.id
_entity.type
_entity.pdbx_description
1 polymer ?
#
loop_
_entity_poly.entity_id
_entity_poly.type
_entity_poly.pdbx_seq_one_letter_code
_entity_poly.pdbx_strand_id
1 'polypeptide(L)'
;MSFKQQLENSNDSMIVMIKDYLLSRNDISSLLEKENKNIDDMMLFISHELYVKYLEGKSNQRMTCVGGPDEELYGIVIHYLDEDNIDMDAIKKKMENIMLMHPSNANDDEKENSKMQLLQMQCDEYKQEIEKMKQETKPKRTAKKKKSKVNDMQLGFDL
;
A
#
# COMPACT_ATOMS: atom_id res chain seq x y z
N MET A 1 28.87 12.37 -8.49
CA MET A 1 27.71 13.28 -8.60
C MET A 1 27.17 13.47 -7.20
N SER A 2 26.97 14.71 -6.74
CA SER A 2 26.45 14.95 -5.38
C SER A 2 25.01 14.48 -5.23
N PHE A 3 24.53 14.28 -4.01
CA PHE A 3 23.12 13.90 -3.75
C PHE A 3 22.13 14.88 -4.40
N LYS A 4 22.32 16.17 -4.18
CA LYS A 4 21.50 17.22 -4.80
C LYS A 4 21.49 17.16 -6.32
N GLN A 5 22.65 16.95 -6.95
CA GLN A 5 22.73 16.78 -8.41
C GLN A 5 22.00 15.51 -8.87
N GLN A 6 22.07 14.41 -8.10
CA GLN A 6 21.32 13.19 -8.41
C GLN A 6 19.81 13.47 -8.36
N LEU A 7 19.33 14.23 -7.37
CA LEU A 7 17.91 14.61 -7.27
C LEU A 7 17.48 15.45 -8.48
N GLU A 8 18.22 16.52 -8.78
CA GLU A 8 17.91 17.45 -9.87
C GLU A 8 17.88 16.75 -11.24
N ASN A 9 18.75 15.76 -11.46
CA ASN A 9 18.85 15.01 -12.71
C ASN A 9 17.86 13.85 -12.83
N SER A 10 17.16 13.48 -11.76
CA SER A 10 16.23 12.35 -11.77
C SER A 10 14.85 12.74 -12.34
N ASN A 11 14.33 11.85 -13.18
CA ASN A 11 12.97 11.91 -13.73
C ASN A 11 12.05 10.81 -13.17
N ASP A 12 12.53 10.02 -12.20
CA ASP A 12 11.67 9.03 -11.53
C ASP A 12 10.55 9.74 -10.76
N SER A 13 9.32 9.25 -10.89
CA SER A 13 8.15 9.93 -10.34
C SER A 13 8.21 10.09 -8.82
N MET A 14 8.69 9.08 -8.09
CA MET A 14 8.82 9.17 -6.63
C MET A 14 9.95 10.13 -6.25
N ILE A 15 11.08 10.06 -6.95
CA ILE A 15 12.21 10.97 -6.72
C ILE A 15 11.81 12.42 -7.03
N VAL A 16 10.98 12.67 -8.05
CA VAL A 16 10.47 14.00 -8.36
C VAL A 16 9.61 14.54 -7.20
N MET A 17 8.68 13.74 -6.66
CA MET A 17 7.88 14.15 -5.50
C MET A 17 8.74 14.45 -4.27
N ILE A 18 9.76 13.63 -4.02
CA ILE A 18 10.71 13.84 -2.92
C ILE A 18 11.53 15.11 -3.17
N LYS A 19 12.08 15.28 -4.37
CA LYS A 19 12.86 16.44 -4.78
C LYS A 19 12.08 17.73 -4.59
N ASP A 20 10.84 17.79 -5.07
CA ASP A 20 10.01 18.99 -4.99
C ASP A 20 9.75 19.39 -3.54
N TYR A 21 9.50 18.41 -2.66
CA TYR A 21 9.39 18.64 -1.23
C TYR A 21 10.70 19.14 -0.62
N LEU A 22 11.82 18.46 -0.88
CA LEU A 22 13.11 18.81 -0.27
C LEU A 22 13.62 20.19 -0.74
N LEU A 23 13.49 20.50 -2.03
CA LEU A 23 13.94 21.78 -2.59
C LEU A 23 13.02 22.95 -2.20
N SER A 24 11.78 22.69 -1.79
CA SER A 24 10.90 23.73 -1.23
C SER A 24 11.33 24.19 0.17
N ARG A 25 12.22 23.44 0.84
CA ARG A 25 12.60 23.63 2.23
C ARG A 25 13.98 24.28 2.37
N ASN A 26 13.99 25.53 2.83
CA ASN A 26 15.23 26.27 3.05
C ASN A 26 16.06 25.72 4.22
N ASP A 27 15.40 25.12 5.23
CA ASP A 27 16.02 24.66 6.47
C ASP A 27 16.91 23.42 6.32
N ILE A 28 16.75 22.67 5.23
CA ILE A 28 17.50 21.43 4.98
C ILE A 28 18.57 21.56 3.90
N SER A 29 18.81 22.76 3.40
CA SER A 29 19.74 22.99 2.27
C SER A 29 21.14 22.44 2.56
N SER A 30 21.63 22.56 3.79
CA SER A 30 22.94 22.00 4.19
C SER A 30 22.97 20.47 4.21
N LEU A 31 21.83 19.82 4.43
CA LEU A 31 21.74 18.35 4.44
C LEU A 31 21.83 17.78 3.01
N LEU A 32 21.40 18.53 2.00
CA LEU A 32 21.45 18.11 0.60
C LEU A 32 22.87 18.12 0.01
N GLU A 33 23.79 18.83 0.66
CA GLU A 33 25.20 18.96 0.24
C GLU A 33 26.13 17.94 0.93
N LYS A 34 25.60 17.07 1.81
CA LYS A 34 26.39 16.04 2.49
C LYS A 34 26.95 15.02 1.50
N GLU A 35 28.26 14.75 1.57
CA GLU A 35 28.97 13.88 0.62
C GLU A 35 28.66 12.39 0.79
N ASN A 36 28.25 11.95 1.98
CA ASN A 36 27.90 10.56 2.30
C ASN A 36 26.45 10.20 1.93
N LYS A 37 25.71 11.09 1.24
CA LYS A 37 24.33 10.86 0.82
C LYS A 37 24.25 10.58 -0.68
N ASN A 38 23.40 9.65 -1.05
CA ASN A 38 23.07 9.32 -2.45
C ASN A 38 21.63 8.79 -2.55
N ILE A 39 21.08 8.77 -3.76
CA ILE A 39 19.70 8.33 -4.02
C ILE A 39 19.53 6.84 -3.77
N ASP A 40 20.50 6.01 -4.14
CA ASP A 40 20.35 4.56 -4.02
C ASP A 40 20.19 4.14 -2.55
N ASP A 41 21.05 4.68 -1.68
CA ASP A 41 20.97 4.47 -0.23
C ASP A 41 19.70 5.10 0.38
N MET A 42 19.25 6.26 -0.13
CA MET A 42 17.97 6.86 0.29
C MET A 42 16.78 5.95 -0.03
N MET A 43 16.71 5.43 -1.26
CA MET A 43 15.63 4.56 -1.70
C MET A 43 15.64 3.21 -0.98
N LEU A 44 16.84 2.68 -0.70
CA LEU A 44 17.00 1.49 0.11
C LEU A 44 16.54 1.72 1.55
N PHE A 45 16.90 2.86 2.15
CA PHE A 45 16.47 3.24 3.48
C PHE A 45 14.96 3.40 3.57
N ILE A 46 14.33 4.07 2.60
CA ILE A 46 12.86 4.18 2.50
C ILE A 46 12.22 2.78 2.47
N SER A 47 12.74 1.90 1.61
CA SER A 47 12.23 0.54 1.46
C SER A 47 12.35 -0.25 2.77
N HIS A 48 13.46 -0.08 3.49
CA HIS A 48 13.70 -0.71 4.78
C HIS A 48 12.72 -0.22 5.85
N GLU A 49 12.55 1.09 6.00
CA GLU A 49 11.65 1.67 7.01
C GLU A 49 10.19 1.25 6.76
N LEU A 50 9.75 1.26 5.51
CA LEU A 50 8.41 0.77 5.15
C LEU A 50 8.26 -0.72 5.39
N TYR A 51 9.30 -1.52 5.09
CA TYR A 51 9.29 -2.96 5.40
C TYR A 51 9.16 -3.20 6.91
N VAL A 52 10.01 -2.58 7.73
CA VAL A 52 10.00 -2.71 9.18
C VAL A 52 8.65 -2.32 9.75
N LYS A 53 8.10 -1.19 9.29
CA LYS A 53 6.85 -0.66 9.82
C LYS A 53 5.62 -1.48 9.43
N TYR A 54 5.57 -1.98 8.20
CA TYR A 54 4.34 -2.55 7.65
C TYR A 54 4.37 -4.04 7.38
N LEU A 55 5.54 -4.66 7.24
CA LEU A 55 5.69 -6.02 6.74
C LEU A 55 6.46 -6.94 7.69
N GLU A 56 7.33 -6.40 8.54
CA GLU A 56 8.07 -7.19 9.53
C GLU A 56 7.11 -7.92 10.48
N GLY A 57 7.36 -9.22 10.69
CA GLY A 57 6.51 -10.08 11.51
C GLY A 57 5.20 -10.53 10.86
N LYS A 58 4.86 -10.08 9.64
CA LYS A 58 3.71 -10.59 8.87
C LYS A 58 4.09 -11.81 8.04
N SER A 59 3.16 -12.76 7.94
CA SER A 59 3.36 -14.05 7.27
C SER A 59 3.58 -13.96 5.76
N ASN A 60 3.22 -12.84 5.13
CA ASN A 60 3.52 -12.54 3.72
C ASN A 60 4.69 -11.54 3.66
N GLN A 61 5.92 -12.05 3.69
CA GLN A 61 7.17 -11.27 3.68
C GLN A 61 7.51 -10.66 2.32
N ARG A 62 6.57 -10.59 1.38
CA ARG A 62 6.80 -9.97 0.07
C ARG A 62 6.72 -8.46 0.23
N MET A 63 7.66 -7.72 -0.37
CA MET A 63 7.47 -6.29 -0.62
C MET A 63 6.28 -6.13 -1.56
N THR A 64 5.08 -6.01 -0.98
CA THR A 64 3.91 -5.50 -1.68
C THR A 64 4.00 -3.98 -1.74
N CYS A 65 3.28 -3.37 -2.68
CA CYS A 65 3.15 -1.92 -2.71
C CYS A 65 2.58 -1.46 -1.36
N VAL A 66 3.33 -0.61 -0.65
CA VAL A 66 2.89 0.01 0.59
C VAL A 66 2.31 1.37 0.23
N GLY A 67 1.00 1.51 0.34
CA GLY A 67 0.32 2.79 0.23
C GLY A 67 0.34 3.52 1.58
N GLY A 68 0.62 4.82 1.56
CA GLY A 68 0.65 5.67 2.74
C GLY A 68 0.57 7.15 2.36
N PRO A 69 0.37 8.05 3.34
CA PRO A 69 0.39 9.48 3.12
C PRO A 69 1.79 9.99 2.77
N ASP A 70 1.89 11.04 1.95
CA ASP A 70 3.16 11.61 1.50
C ASP A 70 4.00 12.13 2.68
N GLU A 71 3.36 12.63 3.74
CA GLU A 71 4.05 13.12 4.94
C GLU A 71 4.90 12.05 5.62
N GLU A 72 4.48 10.79 5.54
CA GLU A 72 5.26 9.68 6.08
C GLU A 72 6.52 9.44 5.26
N LEU A 73 6.39 9.42 3.93
CA LEU A 73 7.53 9.30 3.02
C LEU A 73 8.53 10.43 3.26
N TYR A 74 8.03 11.67 3.37
CA TYR A 74 8.86 12.82 3.67
C TYR A 74 9.55 12.74 5.03
N GLY A 75 8.85 12.25 6.06
CA GLY A 75 9.46 12.01 7.38
C GLY A 75 10.63 11.03 7.32
N ILE A 76 10.48 9.92 6.58
CA ILE A 76 11.54 8.92 6.39
C ILE A 76 12.74 9.52 5.65
N VAL A 77 12.50 10.31 4.60
CA VAL A 77 13.57 10.97 3.84
C VAL A 77 14.34 11.96 4.71
N ILE A 78 13.65 12.78 5.50
CA ILE A 78 14.31 13.72 6.42
C ILE A 78 15.16 12.96 7.43
N HIS A 79 14.65 11.85 7.98
CA HIS A 79 15.43 11.00 8.89
C HIS A 79 16.73 10.50 8.23
N TYR A 80 16.65 10.02 6.99
CA TYR A 80 17.82 9.62 6.23
C TYR A 80 18.84 10.76 6.06
N LEU A 81 18.39 11.99 5.85
CA LEU A 81 19.28 13.14 5.66
C LEU A 81 19.90 13.64 6.98
N ASP A 82 19.15 13.57 8.07
CA ASP A 82 19.59 13.99 9.39
C ASP A 82 20.61 13.02 9.99
N GLU A 83 20.42 11.71 9.82
CA GLU A 83 21.26 10.69 10.45
C GLU A 83 22.53 10.38 9.65
N ASP A 84 23.70 10.69 10.21
CA ASP A 84 24.99 10.48 9.52
C ASP A 84 25.56 9.07 9.66
N ASN A 85 25.14 8.32 10.68
CA ASN A 85 25.71 7.03 11.06
C ASN A 85 24.77 5.84 10.80
N ILE A 86 24.01 5.90 9.70
CA ILE A 86 23.14 4.81 9.28
C ILE A 86 24.00 3.62 8.84
N ASP A 87 23.80 2.44 9.44
CA ASP A 87 24.44 1.20 9.03
C ASP A 87 23.79 0.66 7.73
N MET A 88 24.18 1.27 6.61
CA MET A 88 23.65 0.89 5.29
C MET A 88 24.02 -0.55 4.92
N ASP A 89 25.13 -1.10 5.43
CA ASP A 89 25.55 -2.47 5.15
C ASP A 89 24.63 -3.49 5.85
N ALA A 90 24.26 -3.22 7.10
CA ALA A 90 23.25 -4.02 7.80
C ALA A 90 21.89 -3.96 7.10
N ILE A 91 21.47 -2.77 6.65
CA ILE A 91 20.23 -2.59 5.88
C ILE A 91 20.29 -3.38 4.58
N LYS A 92 21.37 -3.25 3.79
CA LYS A 92 21.59 -4.00 2.54
C LYS A 92 21.45 -5.49 2.78
N LYS A 93 22.18 -6.04 3.77
CA LYS A 93 22.12 -7.46 4.11
C LYS A 93 20.72 -7.92 4.54
N LYS A 94 19.99 -7.11 5.30
CA LYS A 94 18.61 -7.44 5.70
C LYS A 94 17.68 -7.46 4.49
N MET A 95 17.75 -6.43 3.65
CA MET A 95 16.90 -6.25 2.48
C MET A 95 17.21 -7.25 1.36
N GLU A 96 18.48 -7.63 1.15
CA GLU A 96 18.87 -8.70 0.22
C GLU A 96 18.17 -10.02 0.54
N ASN A 97 18.14 -10.43 1.81
CA ASN A 97 17.46 -11.67 2.21
C ASN A 97 15.95 -11.63 1.92
N ILE A 98 15.33 -10.44 2.03
CA ILE A 98 13.91 -10.22 1.78
C ILE A 98 13.64 -10.17 0.27
N MET A 99 14.49 -9.52 -0.50
CA MET A 99 14.40 -9.44 -1.97
C MET A 99 14.75 -10.77 -2.65
N LEU A 100 15.65 -11.58 -2.08
CA LEU A 100 16.00 -12.94 -2.55
C LEU A 100 14.90 -13.98 -2.29
N MET A 101 13.90 -13.68 -1.45
CA MET A 101 12.65 -14.43 -1.43
C MET A 101 11.76 -14.16 -2.66
N HIS A 102 12.24 -13.38 -3.65
CA HIS A 102 11.77 -13.47 -5.02
C HIS A 102 12.58 -14.51 -5.82
N PRO A 103 11.90 -15.51 -6.40
CA PRO A 103 12.49 -16.51 -7.25
C PRO A 103 12.79 -15.89 -8.62
N SER A 104 13.93 -15.22 -8.75
CA SER A 104 14.50 -14.89 -10.06
C SER A 104 14.93 -16.15 -10.85
N ASN A 105 14.82 -17.33 -10.23
CA ASN A 105 15.02 -18.65 -10.85
C ASN A 105 13.71 -19.41 -11.09
N ALA A 106 12.57 -18.72 -11.09
CA ALA A 106 11.30 -19.31 -11.51
C ALA A 106 11.23 -19.31 -13.04
N ASN A 107 11.25 -20.50 -13.64
CA ASN A 107 11.00 -20.73 -15.06
C ASN A 107 9.67 -20.06 -15.49
N ASP A 108 9.55 -19.70 -16.78
CA ASP A 108 8.49 -18.86 -17.36
C ASP A 108 7.04 -19.23 -16.96
N ASP A 109 6.77 -20.49 -16.59
CA ASP A 109 5.45 -20.98 -16.17
C ASP A 109 4.95 -20.36 -14.84
N GLU A 110 5.82 -19.97 -13.92
CA GLU A 110 5.42 -19.40 -12.62
C GLU A 110 5.13 -17.88 -12.68
N LYS A 111 5.64 -17.21 -13.73
CA LYS A 111 5.37 -15.79 -14.01
C LYS A 111 3.93 -15.58 -14.44
N GLU A 112 3.37 -16.54 -15.18
CA GLU A 112 1.96 -16.54 -15.58
C GLU A 112 1.06 -16.77 -14.38
N ASN A 113 1.43 -17.70 -13.50
CA ASN A 113 0.68 -18.00 -12.27
C ASN A 113 0.65 -16.82 -11.29
N SER A 114 1.75 -16.07 -11.17
CA SER A 114 1.83 -14.87 -10.33
C SER A 114 0.99 -13.71 -10.85
N LYS A 115 0.95 -13.52 -12.18
CA LYS A 115 0.03 -12.57 -12.82
C LYS A 115 -1.43 -13.01 -12.63
N MET A 116 -1.72 -14.30 -12.73
CA MET A 116 -3.06 -14.85 -12.50
C MET A 116 -3.53 -14.64 -11.07
N GLN A 117 -2.65 -14.81 -10.07
CA GLN A 117 -2.98 -14.55 -8.66
C GLN A 117 -3.25 -13.07 -8.39
N LEU A 118 -2.46 -12.16 -8.97
CA LEU A 118 -2.69 -10.73 -8.84
C LEU A 118 -4.03 -10.32 -9.47
N LEU A 119 -4.33 -10.86 -10.66
CA LEU A 119 -5.59 -10.62 -11.36
C LEU A 119 -6.79 -11.21 -10.59
N GLN A 120 -6.61 -12.36 -9.93
CA GLN A 120 -7.62 -13.01 -9.10
C GLN A 120 -7.93 -12.18 -7.85
N MET A 121 -6.90 -11.66 -7.16
CA MET A 121 -7.09 -10.75 -6.01
C MET A 121 -7.87 -9.49 -6.41
N GLN A 122 -7.51 -8.87 -7.55
CA GLN A 122 -8.24 -7.70 -8.05
C GLN A 122 -9.70 -8.05 -8.41
N CYS A 123 -9.95 -9.21 -9.02
CA CYS A 123 -11.31 -9.68 -9.29
C CYS A 123 -12.13 -9.89 -8.02
N ASP A 124 -11.52 -10.41 -6.96
CA ASP A 124 -12.22 -10.71 -5.71
C ASP A 124 -12.49 -9.45 -4.88
N GLU A 125 -11.61 -8.44 -4.91
CA GLU A 125 -11.91 -7.09 -4.38
C GLU A 125 -13.09 -6.44 -5.09
N TYR A 126 -13.11 -6.46 -6.43
CA TYR A 126 -14.23 -5.94 -7.22
C TYR A 126 -15.55 -6.64 -6.91
N LYS A 127 -15.54 -7.98 -6.72
CA LYS A 127 -16.74 -8.73 -6.34
C LYS A 127 -17.26 -8.32 -4.97
N GLN A 128 -16.38 -8.18 -3.98
CA GLN A 128 -16.76 -7.73 -2.64
C GLN A 128 -17.36 -6.32 -2.66
N GLU A 129 -16.82 -5.44 -3.49
CA GLU A 129 -17.33 -4.07 -3.63
C GLU A 129 -18.71 -4.04 -4.30
N ILE A 130 -18.93 -4.88 -5.33
CA ILE A 130 -20.25 -5.07 -5.94
C ILE A 130 -21.25 -5.67 -4.94
N GLU A 131 -20.85 -6.61 -4.10
CA GLU A 131 -21.72 -7.19 -3.07
C GLU A 131 -22.10 -6.19 -1.98
N LYS A 132 -21.16 -5.33 -1.55
CA LYS A 132 -21.44 -4.24 -0.61
C LYS A 132 -22.46 -3.26 -1.19
N MET A 133 -22.30 -2.85 -2.44
CA MET A 133 -23.29 -2.00 -3.15
C MET A 133 -24.68 -2.66 -3.27
N LYS A 134 -24.74 -3.99 -3.44
CA LYS A 134 -26.01 -4.76 -3.46
C LYS A 134 -26.66 -4.91 -2.08
N GLN A 135 -25.90 -4.83 -0.99
CA GLN A 135 -26.45 -4.89 0.37
C GLN A 135 -26.99 -3.53 0.82
N GLU A 136 -26.36 -2.43 0.40
CA GLU A 136 -26.78 -1.06 0.71
C GLU A 136 -28.08 -0.63 -0.01
N THR A 137 -28.47 -1.35 -1.07
CA THR A 137 -29.71 -1.10 -1.84
C THR A 137 -30.94 -1.88 -1.32
N LYS A 138 -30.84 -2.66 -0.24
CA LYS A 138 -32.02 -3.32 0.36
C LYS A 138 -32.86 -2.31 1.16
N PRO A 139 -34.14 -2.05 0.80
CA PRO A 139 -34.96 -1.08 1.52
C PRO A 139 -35.28 -1.57 2.94
N LYS A 140 -34.96 -0.74 3.95
CA LYS A 140 -35.39 -0.93 5.33
C LYS A 140 -36.93 -0.87 5.41
N ARG A 141 -37.60 -2.03 5.53
CA ARG A 141 -39.03 -2.07 5.87
C ARG A 141 -39.23 -1.73 7.34
N THR A 142 -39.69 -0.51 7.61
CA THR A 142 -40.19 -0.07 8.92
C THR A 142 -41.68 -0.43 9.11
N ALA A 143 -41.96 -0.86 10.34
CA ALA A 143 -43.18 -1.36 10.99
C ALA A 143 -44.58 -0.79 10.62
N LYS A 144 -45.64 -1.63 10.79
CA LYS A 144 -46.69 -1.45 11.84
C LYS A 144 -47.78 -2.54 11.85
N LYS A 145 -48.09 -3.07 13.04
CA LYS A 145 -49.32 -3.82 13.41
C LYS A 145 -50.55 -2.88 13.37
N LYS A 146 -51.70 -3.37 12.92
CA LYS A 146 -53.03 -3.09 13.51
C LYS A 146 -54.03 -4.21 13.19
N LYS A 147 -54.67 -4.74 14.25
CA LYS A 147 -55.81 -5.68 14.22
C LYS A 147 -57.12 -4.92 13.99
N SER A 148 -58.07 -5.51 13.26
CA SER A 148 -59.52 -5.36 13.53
C SER A 148 -60.36 -6.48 12.85
N LYS A 149 -61.09 -7.20 13.73
CA LYS A 149 -62.29 -8.08 13.63
C LYS A 149 -62.94 -8.29 12.25
N VAL A 150 -63.09 -9.55 11.79
CA VAL A 150 -64.23 -10.49 11.96
C VAL A 150 -65.52 -10.02 11.28
N ASN A 151 -65.96 -10.76 10.25
CA ASN A 151 -67.33 -11.21 10.10
C ASN A 151 -67.34 -12.60 9.45
N ASP A 152 -68.06 -13.48 10.12
CA ASP A 152 -68.26 -14.90 9.85
C ASP A 152 -69.66 -15.06 9.24
N MET A 153 -69.80 -15.79 8.14
CA MET A 153 -71.10 -16.39 7.75
C MET A 153 -70.89 -17.57 6.78
N GLN A 154 -70.59 -18.72 7.39
CA GLN A 154 -71.19 -20.06 7.23
C GLN A 154 -71.91 -20.49 5.92
N LEU A 155 -71.71 -21.80 5.63
CA LEU A 155 -72.51 -22.78 4.85
C LEU A 155 -72.18 -22.82 3.35
N GLY A 156 -71.58 -23.86 2.76
CA GLY A 156 -71.80 -25.30 2.95
C GLY A 156 -72.93 -25.77 2.04
N PHE A 157 -72.63 -26.53 0.98
CA PHE A 157 -73.22 -27.83 0.60
C PHE A 157 -72.80 -28.26 -0.82
N ASP A 158 -72.35 -29.51 -0.89
CA ASP A 158 -72.20 -30.34 -2.08
C ASP A 158 -73.52 -30.51 -2.83
N LEU A 159 -73.45 -30.57 -4.17
CA LEU A 159 -74.15 -31.51 -5.05
C LEU A 159 -73.62 -31.43 -6.48
#